data_AF-A0A2V6K459-F1
#
_entry.id   AF-A0A2V6K459-F1
#
_cell.length_a   1.000
_cell.length_b   1.000
_cell.length_c   1.000
_cell.angle_alpha   90.00
_cell.angle_beta   90.00
_cell.angle_gamma   90.00
#
_symmetry.space_group_name_H-M   'P 1'
#
loop_
_entity.id
_entity.type
_entity.pdbx_description
1 polymer ?
#
loop_
_entity_poly.entity_id
_entity_poly.type
_entity_poly.pdbx_seq_one_letter_code
_entity_poly.pdbx_strand_id
1 'polypeptide(L)'
;MNAPQDRVDTPEPRWQALLAFLAIGAIYLALPSNLVVGPTWLLPTAIVVLLVPTVVSHRVGKLSLNRTLGVLINGITTLALIGSVILLVRALPSHKESPLQLLRSGGLLWLTNVIVFALWYWRLDGGGPTQRHQENKFGSTSFLFPQMQIQRDERSQFACARWRARFVDYLFVSFTQSATFGP
;
A
#
# COMPACT_ATOMS: atom_id res chain seq x y z
N MET A 1 22.15 -31.74 19.48
CA MET A 1 21.16 -31.67 18.38
C MET A 1 19.87 -31.10 18.96
N ASN A 2 19.62 -29.81 18.78
CA ASN A 2 18.38 -29.18 19.25
C ASN A 2 17.35 -29.23 18.12
N ALA A 3 16.15 -29.70 18.42
CA ALA A 3 15.05 -29.82 17.47
C ALA A 3 14.73 -28.47 16.79
N PRO A 4 14.32 -28.44 15.51
CA PRO A 4 13.83 -27.21 14.90
C PRO A 4 12.56 -26.79 15.64
N GLN A 5 12.61 -25.64 16.30
CA GLN A 5 11.43 -25.02 16.89
C GLN A 5 10.49 -24.63 15.74
N ASP A 6 9.44 -25.40 15.54
CA ASP A 6 8.31 -25.09 14.66
C ASP A 6 7.59 -23.85 15.19
N ARG A 7 8.16 -22.67 14.94
CA ARG A 7 7.39 -21.44 14.97
C ARG A 7 6.42 -21.52 13.78
N VAL A 8 5.15 -21.75 14.10
CA VAL A 8 4.02 -21.62 13.18
C VAL A 8 4.23 -20.33 12.37
N ASP A 9 4.44 -20.46 11.06
CA ASP A 9 4.57 -19.32 10.16
C ASP A 9 3.28 -18.51 10.25
N THR A 10 3.31 -17.38 10.96
CA THR A 10 2.14 -16.51 11.05
C THR A 10 1.75 -16.07 9.64
N PRO A 11 0.48 -16.28 9.22
CA PRO A 11 -0.03 -15.78 7.95
C PRO A 11 0.24 -14.29 7.81
N GLU A 12 0.56 -13.84 6.59
CA GLU A 12 0.82 -12.42 6.35
C GLU A 12 -0.40 -11.58 6.78
N PRO A 13 -0.25 -10.60 7.69
CA PRO A 13 -1.36 -9.84 8.21
C PRO A 13 -1.95 -8.89 7.14
N ARG A 14 -3.01 -9.34 6.46
CA ARG A 14 -3.71 -8.55 5.43
C ARG A 14 -4.45 -7.33 5.98
N TRP A 15 -4.60 -7.22 7.29
CA TRP A 15 -5.21 -6.05 7.95
C TRP A 15 -4.42 -4.77 7.70
N GLN A 16 -3.11 -4.87 7.43
CA GLN A 16 -2.28 -3.71 7.14
C GLN A 16 -2.70 -3.02 5.83
N ALA A 17 -3.00 -3.80 4.78
CA ALA A 17 -3.52 -3.27 3.53
C ALA A 17 -4.94 -2.70 3.70
N LEU A 18 -5.78 -3.31 4.56
CA LEU A 18 -7.10 -2.75 4.89
C LEU A 18 -6.97 -1.37 5.56
N LEU A 19 -6.09 -1.26 6.55
CA LEU A 19 -5.82 0.02 7.20
C LEU A 19 -5.26 1.06 6.23
N ALA A 20 -4.42 0.65 5.27
CA ALA A 20 -3.92 1.54 4.23
C ALA A 20 -5.07 2.13 3.39
N PHE A 21 -6.02 1.31 2.93
CA PHE A 21 -7.19 1.81 2.20
C PHE A 21 -8.12 2.67 3.06
N LEU A 22 -8.30 2.33 4.34
CA LEU A 22 -9.07 3.16 5.27
C LEU A 22 -8.39 4.51 5.52
N ALA A 23 -7.05 4.53 5.64
CA ALA A 23 -6.28 5.76 5.77
C ALA A 23 -6.42 6.64 4.53
N ILE A 24 -6.37 6.06 3.32
CA ILE A 24 -6.66 6.78 2.08
C ILE A 24 -8.06 7.39 2.11
N GLY A 25 -9.08 6.63 2.49
CA GLY A 25 -10.45 7.13 2.61
C GLY A 25 -10.58 8.28 3.61
N ALA A 26 -9.93 8.17 4.77
CA ALA A 26 -9.90 9.21 5.79
C ALA A 26 -9.18 10.48 5.31
N ILE A 27 -8.05 10.33 4.61
CA ILE A 27 -7.34 11.46 3.99
C ILE A 27 -8.25 12.16 2.96
N TYR A 28 -8.96 11.39 2.14
CA TYR A 28 -9.84 11.93 1.12
C TYR A 28 -11.02 12.73 1.71
N LEU A 29 -11.57 12.28 2.83
CA LEU A 29 -12.59 13.02 3.58
C LEU A 29 -12.04 14.31 4.22
N ALA A 30 -10.75 14.35 4.52
CA ALA A 30 -10.08 15.52 5.08
C ALA A 30 -9.61 16.54 4.01
N LEU A 31 -9.64 16.17 2.72
CA LEU A 31 -9.32 17.08 1.63
C LEU A 31 -10.47 18.08 1.41
N PRO A 32 -10.14 19.34 1.03
CA PRO A 32 -11.15 20.31 0.69
C PRO A 32 -11.89 19.89 -0.60
N SER A 33 -13.17 20.23 -0.70
CA SER A 33 -14.06 19.73 -1.77
C SER A 33 -13.66 20.18 -3.17
N ASN A 34 -12.86 21.24 -3.30
CA ASN A 34 -12.28 21.70 -4.56
C ASN A 34 -11.10 20.86 -5.06
N LEU A 35 -10.53 20.00 -4.20
CA LEU A 35 -9.43 19.09 -4.53
C LEU A 35 -9.88 17.64 -4.68
N VAL A 36 -11.18 17.38 -4.59
CA VAL A 36 -11.77 16.05 -4.72
C VAL A 36 -12.48 15.95 -6.07
N VAL A 37 -12.22 14.87 -6.79
CA VAL A 37 -12.94 14.58 -8.05
C VAL A 37 -14.33 14.04 -7.70
N GLY A 38 -15.35 14.87 -7.87
CA GLY A 38 -16.74 14.53 -7.54
C GLY A 38 -17.07 14.72 -6.04
N PRO A 39 -18.10 14.05 -5.52
CA PRO A 39 -18.46 14.16 -4.11
C PRO A 39 -17.38 13.58 -3.18
N THR A 40 -17.12 14.24 -2.05
CA THR A 40 -16.09 13.84 -1.08
C THR A 40 -16.28 12.43 -0.51
N TRP A 41 -17.52 11.95 -0.44
CA TRP A 41 -17.88 10.60 0.01
C TRP A 41 -17.74 9.52 -1.07
N LEU A 42 -17.59 9.89 -2.35
CA LEU A 42 -17.61 8.94 -3.47
C LEU A 42 -16.46 7.93 -3.38
N LEU A 43 -15.22 8.41 -3.27
CA LEU A 43 -14.04 7.54 -3.20
C LEU A 43 -14.03 6.67 -1.93
N PRO A 44 -14.26 7.20 -0.71
CA PRO A 44 -14.37 6.37 0.50
C PRO A 44 -15.44 5.29 0.35
N THR A 45 -16.60 5.62 -0.23
CA THR A 45 -17.67 4.64 -0.47
C THR A 45 -17.23 3.56 -1.45
N ALA A 46 -16.61 3.94 -2.57
CA ALA A 46 -16.07 2.99 -3.54
C ALA A 46 -15.01 2.07 -2.93
N ILE A 47 -14.13 2.61 -2.08
CA ILE A 47 -13.13 1.84 -1.33
C ILE A 47 -13.83 0.80 -0.45
N VAL A 48 -14.79 1.20 0.38
CA VAL A 48 -15.50 0.28 1.28
C VAL A 48 -16.26 -0.79 0.47
N VAL A 49 -16.99 -0.39 -0.57
CA VAL A 49 -17.77 -1.29 -1.44
C VAL A 49 -16.88 -2.31 -2.15
N LEU A 50 -15.65 -1.97 -2.52
CA LEU A 50 -14.70 -2.89 -3.14
C LEU A 50 -13.89 -3.71 -2.12
N LEU A 51 -13.64 -3.17 -0.93
CA LEU A 51 -12.94 -3.86 0.15
C LEU A 51 -13.75 -5.03 0.70
N VAL A 52 -15.05 -4.85 0.94
CA VAL A 52 -15.92 -5.92 1.46
C VAL A 52 -15.85 -7.20 0.62
N PRO A 53 -16.10 -7.18 -0.71
CA PRO A 53 -16.01 -8.38 -1.54
C PRO A 53 -14.58 -8.89 -1.69
N THR A 54 -13.55 -8.03 -1.55
CA THR A 54 -12.14 -8.46 -1.52
C THR A 54 -11.86 -9.33 -0.29
N VAL A 55 -12.29 -8.87 0.89
CA VAL A 55 -12.16 -9.63 2.16
C VAL A 55 -12.96 -10.93 2.11
N VAL A 56 -14.19 -10.89 1.58
CA VAL A 56 -15.04 -12.07 1.44
C VAL A 56 -14.42 -13.07 0.45
N SER A 57 -13.98 -12.62 -0.72
CA SER A 57 -13.41 -13.49 -1.75
C SER A 57 -12.11 -14.15 -1.29
N HIS A 58 -11.32 -13.44 -0.46
CA HIS A 58 -10.17 -14.03 0.21
C HIS A 58 -10.59 -15.17 1.17
N ARG A 59 -11.62 -14.95 1.99
CA ARG A 59 -12.11 -15.99 2.93
C ARG A 59 -12.68 -17.22 2.21
N VAL A 60 -13.28 -17.03 1.04
CA VAL A 60 -13.85 -18.11 0.20
C VAL A 60 -12.81 -18.75 -0.73
N GLY A 61 -11.54 -18.30 -0.69
CA GLY A 61 -10.46 -18.89 -1.49
C GLY A 61 -10.47 -18.52 -2.98
N LYS A 62 -11.28 -17.53 -3.41
CA LYS A 62 -11.35 -17.07 -4.80
C LYS A 62 -10.18 -16.14 -5.15
N LEU A 63 -9.04 -16.75 -5.46
CA LEU A 63 -7.78 -16.03 -5.66
C LEU A 63 -7.80 -15.04 -6.83
N SER A 64 -8.36 -15.43 -7.98
CA SER A 64 -8.44 -14.57 -9.18
C SER A 64 -9.27 -13.31 -8.92
N LEU A 65 -10.44 -13.48 -8.30
CA LEU A 65 -11.36 -12.40 -7.97
C LEU A 65 -10.74 -11.41 -6.96
N ASN A 66 -10.09 -11.92 -5.91
CA ASN A 66 -9.36 -11.09 -4.95
C ASN A 66 -8.21 -10.30 -5.60
N ARG A 67 -7.53 -10.88 -6.60
CA ARG A 67 -6.47 -10.19 -7.36
C ARG A 67 -7.07 -9.07 -8.21
N THR A 68 -8.13 -9.35 -8.97
CA THR A 68 -8.79 -8.36 -9.83
C THR A 68 -9.37 -7.20 -9.03
N LEU A 69 -10.15 -7.47 -7.96
CA LEU A 69 -10.70 -6.41 -7.12
C LEU A 69 -9.61 -5.57 -6.47
N GLY A 70 -8.55 -6.22 -6.00
CA GLY A 70 -7.43 -5.53 -5.37
C GLY A 70 -6.63 -4.65 -6.34
N VAL A 71 -6.52 -5.02 -7.62
CA VAL A 71 -5.96 -4.17 -8.67
C VAL A 71 -6.92 -3.03 -9.01
N LEU A 72 -8.23 -3.32 -9.11
CA LEU A 72 -9.25 -2.34 -9.45
C LEU A 72 -9.33 -1.22 -8.40
N ILE A 73 -9.42 -1.56 -7.11
CA ILE A 73 -9.47 -0.57 -6.03
C ILE A 73 -8.20 0.29 -5.98
N ASN A 74 -7.02 -0.31 -6.23
CA ASN A 74 -5.77 0.43 -6.25
C ASN A 74 -5.68 1.35 -7.47
N GLY A 75 -6.16 0.89 -8.63
CA GLY A 75 -6.26 1.69 -9.85
C GLY A 75 -7.21 2.88 -9.70
N ILE A 76 -8.42 2.66 -9.17
CA ILE A 76 -9.39 3.74 -8.89
C ILE A 76 -8.78 4.78 -7.95
N THR A 77 -8.14 4.32 -6.88
CA THR A 77 -7.48 5.23 -5.92
C THR A 77 -6.36 6.03 -6.57
N THR A 78 -5.56 5.39 -7.44
CA THR A 78 -4.48 6.05 -8.19
C THR A 78 -5.05 7.14 -9.12
N LEU A 79 -6.12 6.85 -9.85
CA LEU A 79 -6.78 7.83 -10.73
C LEU A 79 -7.35 9.00 -9.93
N ALA A 80 -7.99 8.74 -8.79
CA ALA A 80 -8.51 9.79 -7.91
C ALA A 80 -7.38 10.67 -7.35
N LEU A 81 -6.24 10.07 -6.95
CA LEU A 81 -5.05 10.80 -6.54
C LEU A 81 -4.52 11.70 -7.66
N ILE A 82 -4.35 11.18 -8.88
CA ILE A 82 -3.92 11.96 -10.05
C ILE A 82 -4.85 13.15 -10.27
N GLY A 83 -6.16 12.92 -10.28
CA GLY A 83 -7.15 13.99 -10.44
C GLY A 83 -7.06 15.05 -9.34
N SER A 84 -6.86 14.63 -8.08
CA SER A 84 -6.73 15.53 -6.93
C SER A 84 -5.46 16.39 -7.02
N VAL A 85 -4.35 15.81 -7.48
CA VAL A 85 -3.10 16.55 -7.75
C VAL A 85 -3.28 17.54 -8.89
N ILE A 86 -3.95 17.17 -9.98
CA ILE A 86 -4.26 18.10 -11.08
C ILE A 86 -5.11 19.27 -10.59
N LEU A 87 -6.13 19.00 -9.76
CA LEU A 87 -6.96 20.04 -9.15
C LEU A 87 -6.14 20.96 -8.25
N LEU A 88 -5.22 20.41 -7.45
CA LEU A 88 -4.33 21.19 -6.60
C LEU A 88 -3.45 22.13 -7.44
N VAL A 89 -2.81 21.61 -8.49
CA VAL A 89 -1.96 22.41 -9.38
C VAL A 89 -2.75 23.51 -10.07
N ARG A 90 -3.99 23.24 -10.50
CA ARG A 90 -4.88 24.23 -11.11
C ARG A 90 -5.42 25.26 -10.11
N ALA A 91 -5.49 24.92 -8.82
CA ALA A 91 -5.93 25.83 -7.78
C ALA A 91 -4.84 26.84 -7.40
N LEU A 92 -3.55 26.51 -7.57
CA LEU A 92 -2.42 27.37 -7.19
C LEU A 92 -2.51 28.80 -7.77
N PRO A 93 -2.75 29.03 -9.08
CA PRO A 93 -2.80 30.38 -9.65
C PRO A 93 -3.98 31.20 -9.12
N SER A 94 -5.03 30.54 -8.63
CA SER A 94 -6.26 31.22 -8.21
C SER A 94 -6.11 31.96 -6.87
N HIS A 95 -5.07 31.68 -6.08
CA HIS A 95 -4.81 32.26 -4.75
C HIS A 95 -6.03 32.23 -3.80
N LYS A 96 -6.97 31.29 -4.03
CA LYS A 96 -8.21 31.17 -3.25
C LYS A 96 -8.02 30.51 -1.89
N GLU A 97 -6.99 29.68 -1.75
CA GLU A 97 -6.68 28.93 -0.53
C GLU A 97 -5.52 29.59 0.21
N SER A 98 -5.55 29.56 1.55
CA SER A 98 -4.41 30.05 2.32
C SER A 98 -3.17 29.17 2.10
N PRO A 99 -1.95 29.73 2.21
CA PRO A 99 -0.71 28.95 2.04
C PRO A 99 -0.64 27.71 2.94
N LEU A 100 -1.19 27.80 4.17
CA LEU A 100 -1.22 26.67 5.10
C LEU A 100 -2.18 25.56 4.64
N GLN A 101 -3.34 25.90 4.08
CA GLN A 101 -4.28 24.93 3.51
C GLN A 101 -3.70 24.22 2.29
N LEU A 102 -2.97 24.94 1.44
CA LEU A 102 -2.26 24.36 0.29
C LEU A 102 -1.16 23.40 0.74
N LEU A 103 -0.35 23.79 1.74
CA LEU A 103 0.70 22.91 2.29
C LEU A 103 0.11 21.66 2.93
N ARG A 104 -0.97 21.81 3.72
CA ARG A 104 -1.70 20.68 4.31
C ARG A 104 -2.23 19.74 3.23
N SER A 105 -2.88 20.28 2.20
CA SER A 105 -3.45 19.48 1.11
C SER A 105 -2.35 18.78 0.30
N GLY A 106 -1.25 19.46 0.00
CA GLY A 106 -0.07 18.87 -0.63
C GLY A 106 0.52 17.74 0.19
N GLY A 107 0.67 17.91 1.50
CA GLY A 107 1.15 16.87 2.42
C GLY A 107 0.22 15.65 2.49
N LEU A 108 -1.11 15.88 2.51
CA LEU A 108 -2.11 14.81 2.47
C LEU A 108 -2.06 14.02 1.15
N LEU A 109 -1.93 14.71 0.02
CA LEU A 109 -1.81 14.07 -1.30
C LEU A 109 -0.48 13.31 -1.44
N TRP A 110 0.63 13.87 -0.93
CA TRP A 110 1.91 13.18 -0.86
C TRP A 110 1.85 11.91 0.00
N LEU A 111 1.23 11.98 1.18
CA LEU A 111 1.05 10.79 2.03
C LEU A 111 0.17 9.74 1.33
N THR A 112 -0.88 10.17 0.65
CA THR A 112 -1.74 9.28 -0.16
C THR A 112 -0.93 8.60 -1.26
N ASN A 113 -0.03 9.34 -1.93
CA ASN A 113 0.87 8.81 -2.94
C ASN A 113 1.76 7.68 -2.38
N VAL A 114 2.39 7.91 -1.23
CA VAL A 114 3.21 6.90 -0.53
C VAL A 114 2.39 5.62 -0.26
N ILE A 115 1.16 5.75 0.22
CA ILE A 115 0.33 4.58 0.54
C ILE A 115 -0.10 3.84 -0.75
N VAL A 116 -0.48 4.56 -1.79
CA VAL A 116 -0.89 3.98 -3.08
C VAL A 116 0.25 3.20 -3.74
N PHE A 117 1.45 3.76 -3.77
CA PHE A 117 2.61 3.07 -4.32
C PHE A 117 3.04 1.87 -3.47
N ALA A 118 2.99 1.98 -2.14
CA ALA A 118 3.20 0.82 -1.26
C ALA A 118 2.22 -0.33 -1.57
N LEU A 119 0.94 -0.02 -1.80
CA LEU A 119 -0.08 -1.00 -2.21
C LEU A 119 0.22 -1.62 -3.58
N TRP A 120 0.73 -0.84 -4.53
CA TRP A 120 1.16 -1.35 -5.83
C TRP A 120 2.35 -2.30 -5.69
N TYR A 121 3.43 -1.88 -5.03
CA TYR A 121 4.63 -2.69 -4.84
C TYR A 121 4.32 -3.99 -4.11
N TRP A 122 3.54 -3.91 -3.02
CA TRP A 122 3.10 -5.07 -2.26
C TRP A 122 2.23 -6.04 -3.07
N ARG A 123 1.48 -5.54 -4.06
CA ARG A 123 0.58 -6.39 -4.88
C ARG A 123 1.28 -6.98 -6.10
N LEU A 124 2.27 -6.29 -6.65
CA LEU A 124 2.98 -6.71 -7.86
C LEU A 124 4.14 -7.66 -7.56
N ASP A 125 4.86 -7.44 -6.46
CA ASP A 125 5.99 -8.30 -6.10
C ASP A 125 5.55 -9.75 -5.81
N GLY A 126 6.32 -10.74 -6.26
CA GLY A 126 6.12 -12.15 -5.93
C GLY A 126 4.77 -12.70 -6.37
N GLY A 127 4.14 -12.09 -7.39
CA GLY A 127 2.80 -12.43 -7.85
C GLY A 127 1.67 -12.04 -6.88
N GLY A 128 1.99 -11.25 -5.86
CA GLY A 128 1.07 -10.77 -4.83
C GLY A 128 1.07 -11.60 -3.54
N PRO A 129 0.36 -11.12 -2.52
CA PRO A 129 0.45 -11.65 -1.14
C PRO A 129 0.04 -13.11 -1.02
N THR A 130 -0.94 -13.57 -1.81
CA THR A 130 -1.35 -14.99 -1.75
C THR A 130 -0.27 -15.91 -2.33
N GLN A 131 0.33 -15.54 -3.46
CA GLN A 131 1.37 -16.35 -4.08
C GLN A 131 2.63 -16.36 -3.22
N ARG A 132 3.05 -15.20 -2.68
CA ARG A 132 4.15 -15.13 -1.70
C ARG A 132 3.93 -16.01 -0.48
N HIS A 133 2.69 -16.08 0.02
CA HIS A 133 2.36 -16.94 1.14
C HIS A 133 2.41 -18.44 0.78
N GLN A 134 1.92 -18.80 -0.42
CA GLN A 134 1.92 -20.19 -0.90
C GLN A 134 3.32 -20.71 -1.23
N GLU A 135 4.15 -19.90 -1.87
CA GLU A 135 5.51 -20.31 -2.26
C GLU A 135 6.44 -20.47 -1.06
N ASN A 136 6.15 -19.76 0.04
CA ASN A 136 6.94 -19.74 1.27
C ASN A 136 8.45 -19.55 1.06
N LYS A 137 8.82 -18.83 -0.02
CA LYS A 137 10.21 -18.53 -0.37
C LYS A 137 10.74 -17.38 0.50
N PHE A 138 12.01 -17.46 0.85
CA PHE A 138 12.73 -16.37 1.49
C PHE A 138 12.85 -15.17 0.54
N GLY A 139 12.59 -13.98 1.05
CA GLY A 139 12.86 -12.72 0.34
C GLY A 139 11.68 -12.11 -0.43
N SER A 140 12.02 -11.32 -1.44
CA SER A 140 11.14 -10.70 -2.42
C SER A 140 11.71 -10.97 -3.83
N THR A 141 10.87 -10.85 -4.87
CA THR A 141 11.28 -11.19 -6.25
C THR A 141 11.62 -9.97 -7.09
N SER A 142 10.97 -8.84 -6.84
CA SER A 142 11.04 -7.62 -7.64
C SER A 142 11.81 -6.51 -6.91
N PHE A 143 11.94 -6.59 -5.59
CA PHE A 143 12.64 -5.61 -4.76
C PHE A 143 13.75 -6.28 -3.97
N LEU A 144 14.90 -5.62 -3.89
CA LEU A 144 15.99 -6.01 -3.01
C LEU A 144 15.83 -5.32 -1.65
N PHE A 145 15.72 -6.12 -0.59
CA PHE A 145 15.66 -5.62 0.78
C PHE A 145 16.96 -5.92 1.53
N PRO A 146 17.34 -5.13 2.56
CA PRO A 146 18.57 -5.36 3.32
C PRO A 146 18.69 -6.78 3.88
N GLN A 147 17.57 -7.38 4.31
CA GLN A 147 17.52 -8.74 4.83
C GLN A 147 17.98 -9.78 3.80
N MET A 148 17.83 -9.49 2.50
CA MET A 148 18.27 -10.36 1.41
C MET A 148 19.80 -10.34 1.21
N GLN A 149 20.48 -9.30 1.69
CA GLN A 149 21.93 -9.14 1.60
C GLN A 149 22.69 -9.89 2.71
N ILE A 150 21.98 -10.35 3.74
CA ILE A 150 22.56 -11.13 4.85
C ILE A 150 22.88 -12.55 4.37
N GLN A 151 24.11 -13.01 4.65
CA GLN A 151 24.58 -14.35 4.29
C GLN A 151 23.74 -15.43 4.97
N ARG A 152 23.50 -16.56 4.29
CA ARG A 152 22.50 -17.56 4.70
C ARG A 152 22.73 -18.12 6.11
N ASP A 153 23.98 -18.33 6.47
CA ASP A 153 24.46 -18.80 7.77
C ASP A 153 24.20 -17.77 8.90
N GLU A 154 24.35 -16.49 8.60
CA GLU A 154 24.12 -15.39 9.56
C GLU A 154 22.64 -15.06 9.79
N ARG A 155 21.74 -15.43 8.86
CA ARG A 155 20.30 -15.07 8.94
C ARG A 155 19.61 -15.52 10.22
N SER A 156 20.09 -16.60 10.83
CA SER A 156 19.57 -17.10 12.10
C SER A 156 19.84 -16.12 13.25
N GLN A 157 21.00 -15.46 13.24
CA GLN A 157 21.42 -14.48 14.25
C GLN A 157 20.58 -13.19 14.17
N PHE A 158 20.20 -12.79 12.96
CA PHE A 158 19.35 -11.62 12.71
C PHE A 158 17.84 -11.93 12.71
N ALA A 159 17.45 -13.12 13.16
CA ALA A 159 16.06 -13.60 13.16
C ALA A 159 15.35 -13.49 11.78
N CYS A 160 16.11 -13.57 10.69
CA CYS A 160 15.61 -13.39 9.33
C CYS A 160 15.68 -14.67 8.48
N ALA A 161 16.00 -15.84 9.05
CA ALA A 161 16.13 -17.11 8.30
C ALA A 161 14.92 -17.45 7.40
N ARG A 162 13.70 -17.08 7.80
CA ARG A 162 12.43 -17.25 7.05
C ARG A 162 11.77 -15.91 6.70
N TRP A 163 12.56 -14.84 6.60
CA TRP A 163 12.04 -13.52 6.31
C TRP A 163 11.41 -13.46 4.89
N ARG A 164 10.33 -12.69 4.80
CA ARG A 164 9.62 -12.38 3.57
C ARG A 164 9.12 -10.94 3.64
N ALA A 165 9.11 -10.27 2.49
CA ALA A 165 8.61 -8.91 2.41
C ALA A 165 7.11 -8.86 2.75
N ARG A 166 6.76 -8.00 3.70
CA ARG A 166 5.41 -7.69 4.17
C ARG A 166 5.01 -6.30 3.70
N PHE A 167 3.73 -5.96 3.80
CA PHE A 167 3.22 -4.63 3.41
C PHE A 167 4.04 -3.46 3.99
N VAL A 168 4.45 -3.53 5.26
CA VAL A 168 5.26 -2.48 5.91
C VAL A 168 6.62 -2.28 5.24
N ASP A 169 7.24 -3.34 4.71
CA ASP A 169 8.52 -3.23 4.00
C ASP A 169 8.35 -2.42 2.70
N TYR A 170 7.24 -2.64 1.97
CA TYR A 170 6.92 -1.84 0.77
C TYR A 170 6.48 -0.41 1.10
N LEU A 171 5.83 -0.21 2.26
CA LEU A 171 5.51 1.13 2.75
C LEU A 171 6.78 1.92 3.04
N PHE A 172 7.78 1.29 3.66
CA PHE A 172 9.09 1.89 3.87
C PHE A 172 9.75 2.26 2.54
N VAL A 173 9.79 1.33 1.57
CA VAL A 173 10.36 1.60 0.23
C VAL A 173 9.64 2.75 -0.47
N SER A 174 8.31 2.76 -0.44
CA SER A 174 7.54 3.83 -1.09
C SER A 174 7.72 5.18 -0.40
N PHE A 175 7.83 5.18 0.93
CA PHE A 175 8.08 6.40 1.71
C PHE A 175 9.45 6.97 1.38
N THR A 176 10.50 6.13 1.43
CA THR A 176 11.86 6.58 1.16
C THR A 176 11.99 7.09 -0.26
N GLN A 177 11.52 6.35 -1.27
CA GLN A 177 11.55 6.79 -2.68
C GLN A 177 10.82 8.12 -2.88
N SER A 178 9.64 8.28 -2.26
CA SER A 178 8.85 9.51 -2.39
C SER A 178 9.42 10.70 -1.60
N ALA A 179 10.28 10.46 -0.61
CA ALA A 179 10.90 11.50 0.22
C ALA A 179 12.26 11.94 -0.33
N THR A 180 13.02 11.02 -0.93
CA THR A 180 14.36 11.32 -1.46
C THR A 180 14.34 11.85 -2.89
N PHE A 181 13.18 11.90 -3.57
CA PHE A 181 13.09 12.16 -5.01
C PHE A 181 14.10 11.30 -5.79
N GLY A 182 14.27 10.05 -5.37
CA GLY A 182 15.24 9.14 -5.98
C GLY A 182 14.98 8.97 -7.49
N PRO A 183 16.02 8.69 -8.29
CA PRO A 183 15.87 8.39 -9.72
C PRO A 183 14.96 7.18 -9.97
#